data_AF-A0A7C4D641-F1
#
_entry.id   AF-A0A7C4D641-F1
#
_cell.length_a   1.000
_cell.length_b   1.000
_cell.length_c   1.000
_cell.angle_alpha   90.00
_cell.angle_beta   90.00
_cell.angle_gamma   90.00
#
_symmetry.space_group_name_H-M   'P 1'
#
loop_
_entity.id
_entity.type
_entity.pdbx_description
1 polymer ?
#
loop_
_entity_poly.entity_id
_entity_poly.type
_entity_poly.pdbx_seq_one_letter_code
_entity_poly.pdbx_strand_id
1 'polypeptide(L)'
;MASASKPKIIEELDFKIINEDWFVYKLKDGSILKVRPIIVGIFKTDQKDPETGKPILAFKGQTIAVVKSPENLKGKPTLPLPPPPEALKLPKEEVEIEKIINEPWNHYEVKDIGILKQKLILMKVYKIKGKYDGEGNPYYVYMARSQTIQSQ
;
A
#
# COMPACT_ATOMS: atom_id res chain seq x y z
N MET A 1 32.77 5.62 6.85
CA MET A 1 31.70 5.61 5.85
C MET A 1 30.75 6.75 6.19
N ALA A 2 30.55 7.71 5.28
CA ALA A 2 29.64 8.82 5.53
C ALA A 2 28.20 8.30 5.52
N SER A 3 27.46 8.51 6.62
CA SER A 3 26.02 8.29 6.65
C SER A 3 25.39 9.20 5.60
N ALA A 4 24.78 8.64 4.56
CA ALA A 4 24.06 9.44 3.57
C ALA A 4 23.00 10.26 4.31
N SER A 5 23.03 11.59 4.15
CA SER A 5 22.03 12.46 4.75
C SER A 5 20.65 12.10 4.21
N LYS A 6 19.61 12.26 5.04
CA LYS A 6 18.23 12.00 4.62
C LYS A 6 17.86 12.95 3.45
N PRO A 7 17.23 12.45 2.37
CA PRO A 7 16.83 13.30 1.23
C PRO A 7 15.95 14.46 1.69
N LYS A 8 16.23 15.66 1.20
CA LYS A 8 15.42 16.86 1.45
C LYS A 8 14.49 17.08 0.26
N ILE A 9 13.23 17.36 0.54
CA ILE A 9 12.26 17.78 -0.48
C ILE A 9 12.64 19.18 -0.96
N ILE A 10 12.72 19.36 -2.28
CA ILE A 10 13.05 20.64 -2.91
C ILE A 10 11.90 21.21 -3.74
N GLU A 11 10.99 20.35 -4.21
CA GLU A 11 9.92 20.73 -5.12
C GLU A 11 8.78 19.71 -5.05
N GLU A 12 7.53 20.18 -5.04
CA GLU A 12 6.34 19.35 -5.30
C GLU A 12 6.05 19.37 -6.80
N LEU A 13 5.88 18.18 -7.39
CA LEU A 13 5.71 18.01 -8.82
C LEU A 13 4.23 17.81 -9.17
N ASP A 14 3.77 18.53 -10.19
CA ASP A 14 2.48 18.26 -10.82
C ASP A 14 2.50 16.87 -11.48
N PHE A 15 1.40 16.14 -11.37
CA PHE A 15 1.25 14.85 -12.02
C PHE A 15 -0.20 14.57 -12.40
N LYS A 16 -0.38 13.66 -13.36
CA LYS A 16 -1.68 13.10 -13.73
C LYS A 16 -1.70 11.62 -13.40
N ILE A 17 -2.81 11.17 -12.82
CA ILE A 17 -3.06 9.75 -12.61
C ILE A 17 -3.49 9.14 -13.95
N ILE A 18 -2.70 8.19 -14.46
CA ILE A 18 -3.09 7.39 -15.62
C ILE A 18 -3.94 6.21 -15.13
N ASN A 19 -3.45 5.48 -14.13
CA ASN A 19 -4.24 4.46 -13.43
C ASN A 19 -3.75 4.25 -11.99
N GLU A 20 -4.71 3.99 -11.11
CA GLU A 20 -4.52 3.50 -9.75
C GLU A 20 -5.47 2.34 -9.55
N ASP A 21 -5.08 1.10 -9.84
CA ASP A 21 -6.01 -0.03 -9.82
C ASP A 21 -6.00 -0.79 -8.50
N TRP A 22 -7.04 -1.60 -8.29
CA TRP A 22 -7.14 -2.46 -7.12
C TRP A 22 -6.16 -3.64 -7.22
N PHE A 23 -5.32 -3.78 -6.21
CA PHE A 23 -4.59 -5.00 -5.90
C PHE A 23 -5.56 -5.96 -5.23
N VAL A 24 -5.64 -7.20 -5.71
CA VAL A 24 -6.64 -8.17 -5.25
C VAL A 24 -5.96 -9.49 -4.91
N TYR A 25 -6.19 -9.96 -3.68
CA TYR A 25 -5.59 -11.16 -3.12
C TYR A 25 -6.67 -12.07 -2.55
N LYS A 26 -6.56 -13.37 -2.83
CA LYS A 26 -7.28 -14.41 -2.10
C LYS A 26 -6.41 -14.88 -0.94
N LEU A 27 -6.96 -14.88 0.26
CA LEU A 27 -6.30 -15.35 1.47
C LEU A 27 -6.66 -16.82 1.74
N LYS A 28 -5.80 -17.54 2.49
CA LYS A 28 -6.01 -18.96 2.83
C LYS A 28 -7.30 -19.25 3.59
N ASP A 29 -7.84 -18.28 4.32
CA ASP A 29 -9.13 -18.42 5.03
C ASP A 29 -10.35 -18.16 4.13
N GLY A 30 -10.15 -17.99 2.82
CA GLY A 30 -11.20 -17.77 1.83
C GLY A 30 -11.59 -16.30 1.64
N SER A 31 -11.03 -15.38 2.43
CA SER A 31 -11.29 -13.94 2.30
C SER A 31 -10.63 -13.34 1.06
N ILE A 32 -11.24 -12.29 0.52
CA ILE A 32 -10.67 -11.47 -0.55
C ILE A 32 -10.24 -10.13 0.02
N LEU A 33 -8.93 -9.87 0.02
CA LEU A 33 -8.34 -8.59 0.36
C LEU A 33 -8.15 -7.75 -0.91
N LYS A 34 -8.71 -6.53 -0.91
CA LYS A 34 -8.48 -5.53 -1.94
C LYS A 34 -7.74 -4.35 -1.34
N VAL A 35 -6.66 -3.91 -2.00
CA VAL A 35 -5.87 -2.74 -1.59
C VAL A 35 -5.70 -1.80 -2.77
N ARG A 36 -5.86 -0.49 -2.54
CA ARG A 36 -5.61 0.55 -3.54
C ARG A 36 -4.73 1.63 -2.93
N PRO A 37 -3.44 1.69 -3.29
CA PRO A 37 -2.58 2.84 -3.01
C PRO A 37 -3.10 4.05 -3.79
N ILE A 38 -3.16 5.19 -3.14
CA ILE A 38 -3.52 6.48 -3.72
C ILE A 38 -2.37 7.44 -3.47
N ILE A 39 -1.76 7.95 -4.54
CA ILE A 39 -0.73 8.98 -4.46
C ILE A 39 -1.42 10.34 -4.54
N VAL A 40 -1.18 11.18 -3.54
CA VAL A 40 -1.73 12.54 -3.46
C VAL A 40 -0.66 13.62 -3.59
N GLY A 41 0.63 13.24 -3.64
CA GLY A 41 1.74 14.15 -3.86
C GLY A 41 3.02 13.41 -4.25
N ILE A 42 3.73 13.98 -5.21
CA ILE A 42 5.03 13.50 -5.67
C ILE A 42 6.02 14.66 -5.49
N PHE A 43 7.14 14.39 -4.83
CA PHE A 43 8.11 15.40 -4.46
C PHE A 43 9.48 15.04 -5.00
N LYS A 44 10.14 15.98 -5.65
CA LYS A 44 11.54 15.85 -6.04
C LYS A 44 12.42 16.11 -4.81
N THR A 45 13.47 15.31 -4.68
CA THR A 45 14.48 15.50 -3.62
C THR A 45 15.77 16.11 -4.17
N ASP A 46 16.63 16.57 -3.27
CA ASP A 46 17.99 17.03 -3.57
C ASP A 46 18.96 15.91 -3.99
N GLN A 47 18.51 14.65 -4.00
CA GLN A 47 19.33 13.49 -4.34
C GLN A 47 18.96 12.89 -5.69
N LYS A 48 19.95 12.22 -6.29
CA LYS A 48 19.80 11.45 -7.52
C LYS A 48 20.22 10.02 -7.26
N ASP A 49 19.54 9.10 -7.94
CA ASP A 49 19.91 7.71 -7.98
C ASP A 49 21.29 7.57 -8.67
N PRO A 50 22.29 6.96 -8.01
CA PRO A 50 23.66 6.93 -8.53
C PRO A 50 23.84 6.04 -9.76
N GLU A 51 22.94 5.08 -9.99
CA GLU A 51 23.00 4.16 -11.12
C GLU A 51 22.35 4.75 -12.37
N THR A 52 21.22 5.44 -12.21
CA THR A 52 20.41 5.95 -13.31
C THR A 52 20.54 7.45 -13.55
N GLY A 53 21.11 8.20 -12.59
CA GLY A 53 21.20 9.66 -12.62
C GLY A 53 19.85 10.39 -12.46
N LYS A 54 18.75 9.65 -12.26
CA LYS A 54 17.40 10.20 -12.12
C LYS A 54 17.18 10.79 -10.73
N PRO A 55 16.33 11.82 -10.57
CA PRO A 55 16.03 12.36 -9.24
C PRO A 55 15.36 11.30 -8.37
N ILE A 56 15.74 11.23 -7.10
CA ILE A 56 15.01 10.44 -6.11
C ILE A 56 13.73 11.20 -5.78
N LEU A 57 12.59 10.48 -5.82
CA LEU A 57 11.28 11.04 -5.52
C LEU A 57 10.80 10.58 -4.14
N ALA A 58 10.17 11.48 -3.41
CA ALA A 58 9.39 11.18 -2.22
C ALA A 58 7.89 11.22 -2.55
N PHE A 59 7.10 10.44 -1.83
CA PHE A 59 5.68 10.26 -2.10
C PHE A 59 4.86 10.57 -0.86
N LYS A 60 3.74 11.26 -1.06
CA LYS A 60 2.67 11.38 -0.07
C LYS A 60 1.45 10.64 -0.61
N GLY A 61 0.84 9.82 0.22
CA GLY A 61 -0.26 8.98 -0.19
C GLY A 61 -0.96 8.35 0.99
N GLN A 62 -2.04 7.65 0.67
CA GLN A 62 -2.78 6.79 1.58
C GLN A 62 -3.11 5.49 0.88
N THR A 63 -3.56 4.50 1.66
CA THR A 63 -4.02 3.23 1.11
C THR A 63 -5.45 2.99 1.56
N ILE A 64 -6.30 2.56 0.63
CA ILE A 64 -7.62 2.05 0.95
C ILE A 64 -7.53 0.53 0.95
N ALA A 65 -8.07 -0.11 1.98
CA ALA A 65 -8.18 -1.56 2.05
C ALA A 65 -9.61 -1.97 2.39
N VAL A 66 -10.10 -2.99 1.67
CA VAL A 66 -11.42 -3.57 1.86
C VAL A 66 -11.26 -5.08 1.89
N VAL A 67 -12.00 -5.74 2.78
CA VAL A 67 -12.03 -7.20 2.84
C VAL A 67 -13.45 -7.69 2.68
N LYS A 68 -13.60 -8.76 1.90
CA LYS A 68 -14.82 -9.57 1.88
C LYS A 68 -14.49 -10.95 2.40
N SER A 69 -15.10 -11.34 3.52
CA SER A 69 -14.87 -12.65 4.13
C SER A 69 -16.07 -13.60 3.94
N PRO A 70 -15.84 -14.92 3.95
CA PRO A 70 -16.89 -15.92 4.05
C PRO A 70 -17.80 -15.68 5.27
N GLU A 71 -19.08 -16.03 5.16
CA GLU A 71 -20.09 -15.76 6.18
C GLU A 71 -19.75 -16.42 7.53
N ASN A 72 -19.14 -17.61 7.51
CA ASN A 72 -18.72 -18.33 8.71
C ASN A 72 -17.55 -17.67 9.46
N LEU A 73 -16.88 -16.67 8.87
CA LEU A 73 -15.85 -15.88 9.54
C LEU A 73 -16.40 -14.56 10.08
N LYS A 74 -17.62 -14.18 9.72
CA LYS A 74 -18.16 -12.89 10.16
C LYS A 74 -18.53 -12.90 11.63
N GLY A 75 -18.46 -11.73 12.24
CA GLY A 75 -18.78 -11.50 13.63
C GLY A 75 -19.52 -10.20 13.85
N LYS A 76 -19.81 -9.90 15.12
CA LYS A 76 -20.43 -8.64 15.52
C LYS A 76 -19.43 -7.48 15.30
N PRO A 77 -19.81 -6.39 14.62
CA PRO A 77 -18.96 -5.22 14.44
C PRO A 77 -18.35 -4.71 15.75
N THR A 78 -17.07 -4.33 15.71
CA THR A 78 -16.31 -3.83 16.87
C THR A 78 -15.75 -2.44 16.61
N LEU A 79 -16.63 -1.50 16.26
CA LEU A 79 -16.25 -0.12 15.95
C LEU A 79 -16.08 0.72 17.23
N PRO A 80 -15.17 1.72 17.25
CA PRO A 80 -14.19 2.00 16.21
C PRO A 80 -13.05 0.97 16.20
N LEU A 81 -12.50 0.70 15.02
CA LEU A 81 -11.32 -0.15 14.88
C LEU A 81 -10.05 0.65 15.19
N PRO A 82 -9.06 0.04 15.87
CA PRO A 82 -7.78 0.69 16.10
C PRO A 82 -7.03 0.88 14.77
N PRO A 83 -6.22 1.95 14.61
CA PRO A 83 -5.43 2.12 13.40
C PRO A 83 -4.40 0.99 13.23
N PRO A 84 -3.88 0.78 12.02
CA PRO A 84 -2.97 -0.34 11.73
C PRO A 84 -1.77 -0.47 12.69
N PRO A 85 -1.03 0.59 13.07
CA PRO A 85 0.11 0.48 13.98
C PRO A 85 -0.26 -0.04 15.38
N GLU A 86 -1.41 0.38 15.91
CA GLU A 86 -1.93 -0.06 17.21
C GLU A 86 -2.50 -1.48 17.12
N ALA A 87 -3.24 -1.76 16.04
CA ALA A 87 -3.83 -3.07 15.79
C ALA A 87 -2.77 -4.17 15.70
N LEU A 88 -1.61 -3.90 15.09
CA LEU A 88 -0.48 -4.83 15.01
C LEU A 88 0.09 -5.23 16.38
N LYS A 89 -0.22 -4.51 17.47
CA LYS A 89 0.20 -4.86 18.84
C LYS A 89 -0.77 -5.82 19.53
N LEU A 90 -1.97 -6.02 18.97
CA LEU A 90 -3.00 -6.90 19.53
C LEU A 90 -2.74 -8.37 19.17
N PRO A 91 -3.41 -9.32 19.87
CA PRO A 91 -3.43 -10.72 19.45
C PRO A 91 -3.94 -10.84 18.00
N LYS A 92 -3.13 -11.49 17.17
CA LYS A 92 -3.36 -11.59 15.73
C LYS A 92 -2.84 -12.92 15.20
N GLU A 93 -3.34 -13.32 14.04
CA GLU A 93 -2.84 -14.45 13.29
C GLU A 93 -2.43 -14.00 11.89
N GLU A 94 -1.29 -14.52 11.41
CA GLU A 94 -0.87 -14.29 10.02
C GLU A 94 -1.75 -15.16 9.12
N VAL A 95 -2.33 -14.55 8.09
CA VAL A 95 -3.13 -15.24 7.08
C VAL A 95 -2.36 -15.20 5.77
N GLU A 96 -1.92 -16.35 5.31
CA GLU A 96 -1.15 -16.45 4.08
C GLU A 96 -1.98 -16.05 2.86
N ILE A 97 -1.29 -15.52 1.86
CA ILE A 97 -1.85 -15.26 0.54
C ILE A 97 -1.95 -16.61 -0.18
N GLU A 98 -3.17 -17.03 -0.51
CA GLU A 98 -3.40 -18.23 -1.29
C GLU A 98 -3.16 -17.98 -2.78
N LYS A 99 -3.69 -16.86 -3.30
CA LYS A 99 -3.59 -16.53 -4.72
C LYS A 99 -3.55 -15.02 -4.92
N ILE A 100 -2.64 -14.59 -5.79
CA ILE A 100 -2.64 -13.24 -6.36
C ILE A 100 -3.66 -13.21 -7.50
N ILE A 101 -4.72 -12.41 -7.34
CA ILE A 101 -5.77 -12.26 -8.37
C ILE A 101 -5.43 -11.10 -9.30
N ASN A 102 -4.98 -9.97 -8.75
CA ASN A 102 -4.56 -8.81 -9.53
C ASN A 102 -3.45 -8.05 -8.79
N GLU A 103 -2.37 -7.71 -9.51
CA GLU A 103 -1.27 -6.87 -9.02
C GLU A 103 -0.76 -5.97 -10.16
N PRO A 104 -1.51 -4.93 -10.51
CA PRO A 104 -1.18 -4.07 -11.63
C PRO A 104 0.00 -3.15 -11.28
N TRP A 105 0.64 -2.63 -12.32
CA TRP A 105 1.41 -1.39 -12.19
C TRP A 105 0.43 -0.21 -12.25
N ASN A 106 0.52 0.67 -11.27
CA ASN A 106 -0.11 1.99 -11.30
C ASN A 106 0.82 2.95 -12.04
N HIS A 107 0.25 3.81 -12.88
CA HIS A 107 1.01 4.73 -13.72
C HIS A 107 0.61 6.17 -13.46
N TYR A 108 1.62 7.03 -13.46
CA TYR A 108 1.48 8.46 -13.29
C TYR A 108 2.34 9.16 -14.33
N GLU A 109 1.78 10.17 -14.98
CA GLU A 109 2.55 11.11 -15.79
C GLU A 109 3.00 12.25 -14.88
N VAL A 110 4.30 12.34 -14.63
CA VAL A 110 4.88 13.34 -13.74
C VAL A 110 5.59 14.39 -14.58
N LYS A 111 5.21 15.66 -14.38
CA LYS A 111 5.76 16.78 -15.14
C LYS A 111 7.29 16.82 -15.01
N ASP A 112 7.97 17.02 -16.14
CA ASP A 112 9.45 17.09 -16.26
C ASP A 112 10.23 15.81 -15.87
N ILE A 113 9.53 14.74 -15.46
CA ILE A 113 10.13 13.44 -15.09
C ILE A 113 9.74 12.34 -16.07
N GLY A 114 8.51 12.36 -16.59
CA GLY A 114 7.97 11.32 -17.47
C GLY A 114 7.06 10.34 -16.73
N ILE A 115 7.08 9.06 -17.12
CA ILE A 115 6.19 8.05 -16.56
C ILE A 115 6.79 7.46 -15.28
N LEU A 116 6.06 7.61 -14.19
CA LEU A 116 6.30 6.89 -12.95
C LEU A 116 5.39 5.66 -12.90
N LYS A 117 5.98 4.50 -12.61
CA LYS A 117 5.27 3.26 -12.32
C LYS A 117 5.39 2.95 -10.84
N GLN A 118 4.29 2.59 -10.19
CA GLN A 118 4.25 2.15 -8.80
C GLN A 118 3.57 0.79 -8.71
N LYS A 119 4.16 -0.12 -7.94
CA LYS A 119 3.56 -1.41 -7.60
C LYS A 119 3.59 -1.59 -6.09
N LEU A 120 2.45 -1.97 -5.52
CA LEU A 120 2.39 -2.42 -4.13
C LEU A 120 2.88 -3.87 -4.07
N ILE A 121 3.79 -4.14 -3.13
CA ILE A 121 4.27 -5.48 -2.81
C ILE A 121 3.72 -5.83 -1.43
N LEU A 122 2.69 -6.67 -1.40
CA LEU A 122 2.09 -7.18 -0.18
C LEU A 122 3.05 -8.19 0.45
N MET A 123 3.42 -7.97 1.71
CA MET A 123 4.38 -8.84 2.42
C MET A 123 3.65 -9.77 3.38
N LYS A 124 2.75 -9.22 4.20
CA LYS A 124 2.06 -9.98 5.25
C LYS A 124 0.64 -9.47 5.44
N VAL A 125 -0.24 -10.37 5.83
CA VAL A 125 -1.62 -10.05 6.20
C VAL A 125 -1.89 -10.68 7.57
N TYR A 126 -2.45 -9.88 8.47
CA TYR A 126 -2.79 -10.27 9.83
C TYR A 126 -4.28 -10.10 10.06
N LYS A 127 -4.93 -11.12 10.59
CA LYS A 127 -6.30 -11.02 11.11
C LYS A 127 -6.22 -10.74 12.61
N ILE A 128 -6.85 -9.64 13.04
CA ILE A 128 -6.84 -9.22 14.45
C ILE A 128 -7.94 -9.99 15.20
N LYS A 129 -7.55 -10.72 16.26
CA LYS A 129 -8.47 -11.61 16.96
C LYS A 129 -9.60 -10.82 17.62
N GLY A 130 -10.84 -11.26 17.38
CA GLY A 130 -12.04 -10.69 17.99
C GLY A 130 -12.38 -9.27 17.54
N LYS A 131 -11.87 -8.81 16.40
CA LYS A 131 -12.18 -7.50 15.83
C LYS A 131 -12.85 -7.66 14.48
N TYR A 132 -13.91 -6.91 14.25
CA TYR A 132 -14.73 -6.96 13.05
C TYR A 132 -15.09 -5.54 12.58
N ASP A 133 -15.10 -5.34 11.27
CA ASP A 133 -15.53 -4.09 10.64
C ASP A 133 -17.04 -3.87 10.73
N GLY A 134 -17.53 -2.78 10.13
CA GLY A 134 -18.96 -2.43 10.14
C GLY A 134 -19.86 -3.44 9.43
N GLU A 135 -19.32 -4.24 8.51
CA GLU A 135 -20.02 -5.29 7.77
C GLU A 135 -19.86 -6.68 8.42
N GLY A 136 -19.16 -6.74 9.56
CA GLY A 136 -18.87 -7.95 10.31
C GLY A 136 -17.71 -8.77 9.75
N ASN A 137 -16.96 -8.31 8.74
CA ASN A 137 -15.75 -9.03 8.31
C ASN A 137 -14.69 -8.92 9.40
N PRO A 138 -13.86 -9.96 9.62
CA PRO A 138 -12.70 -9.83 10.50
C PRO A 138 -11.84 -8.64 10.12
N TYR A 139 -11.26 -7.97 11.11
CA TYR A 139 -10.37 -6.84 10.84
C TYR A 139 -8.99 -7.34 10.41
N TYR A 140 -8.65 -7.10 9.14
CA TYR A 140 -7.33 -7.41 8.60
C TYR A 140 -6.44 -6.17 8.56
N VAL A 141 -5.18 -6.34 8.95
CA VAL A 141 -4.11 -5.37 8.83
C VAL A 141 -2.98 -5.99 8.03
N TYR A 142 -2.40 -5.26 7.11
CA TYR A 142 -1.36 -5.78 6.23
C TYR A 142 -0.08 -4.96 6.30
N MET A 143 1.03 -5.61 5.94
CA MET A 143 2.32 -4.98 5.72
C MET A 143 2.61 -5.03 4.23
N ALA A 144 2.97 -3.88 3.66
CA ALA A 144 3.34 -3.76 2.27
C ALA A 144 4.46 -2.74 2.09
N ARG A 145 5.15 -2.82 0.96
CA ARG A 145 6.08 -1.79 0.50
C ARG A 145 5.70 -1.35 -0.91
N SER A 146 6.08 -0.13 -1.27
CA SER A 146 5.96 0.34 -2.64
C SER A 146 7.26 0.12 -3.39
N GLN A 147 7.16 -0.46 -4.58
CA GLN A 147 8.20 -0.44 -5.60
C GLN A 147 7.86 0.67 -6.59
N THR A 148 8.85 1.48 -6.98
CA THR A 148 8.67 2.51 -7.99
C THR A 148 9.74 2.42 -9.07
N ILE A 149 9.37 2.75 -10.31
CA ILE A 149 10.26 2.78 -11.47
C ILE A 149 9.96 4.04 -12.26
N GLN A 150 10.99 4.79 -12.64
CA GLN A 150 10.87 5.93 -13.55
C GLN A 150 11.26 5.50 -14.96
N SER A 151 10.42 5.75 -15.96
CA SER A 151 10.69 5.55 -17.39
C SER A 151 10.51 6.85 -18.17
N GLN A 152 11.29 7.02 -19.24
CA GLN A 152 11.12 8.12 -20.20
C GLN A 152 9.85 7.93 -21.02
#